data_AF-A0A506X5I5-F1
#
_entry.id   AF-A0A506X5I5-F1
#
_cell.length_a   1.000
_cell.length_b   1.000
_cell.length_c   1.000
_cell.angle_alpha   90.00
_cell.angle_beta   90.00
_cell.angle_gamma   90.00
#
_symmetry.space_group_name_H-M   'P 1'
#
loop_
_entity.id
_entity.type
_entity.pdbx_description
1 polymer ?
#
loop_
_entity_poly.entity_id
_entity_poly.type
_entity_poly.pdbx_seq_one_letter_code
_entity_poly.pdbx_strand_id
1 'polypeptide(L)' 'IAVGGCLAQKDKNVILEKAPWVDVVFGTHNMGSLPTLLERARHNGEAQLEILESLEVFPSTLPTRRENTY' A
#
# COMPACT_ATOMS: atom_id res chain seq x y z
N ILE A 1 -10.40 -2.46 8.30
CA ILE A 1 -10.43 -3.24 7.04
C ILE A 1 -9.58 -2.52 6.00
N ALA A 2 -8.61 -3.20 5.40
CA ALA A 2 -7.78 -2.65 4.31
C ALA A 2 -8.04 -3.41 3.01
N VAL A 3 -8.06 -2.70 1.87
CA VAL A 3 -8.29 -3.27 0.53
C VAL A 3 -7.10 -2.95 -0.37
N GLY A 4 -6.48 -3.99 -0.92
CA GLY A 4 -5.30 -3.88 -1.77
C GLY A 4 -5.49 -4.50 -3.15
N GLY A 5 -4.69 -4.06 -4.12
CA GLY A 5 -4.60 -4.68 -5.45
C GLY A 5 -4.74 -3.70 -6.61
N CYS A 6 -4.54 -4.18 -7.85
CA CYS A 6 -4.60 -3.33 -9.05
C CYS A 6 -5.98 -2.65 -9.23
N LEU A 7 -7.06 -3.35 -8.86
CA LEU A 7 -8.41 -2.81 -8.90
C LEU A 7 -8.60 -1.70 -7.84
N ALA A 8 -8.05 -1.90 -6.65
CA ALA A 8 -8.10 -0.93 -5.56
C ALA A 8 -7.42 0.40 -5.93
N GLN A 9 -6.32 0.32 -6.70
CA GLN A 9 -5.63 1.49 -7.24
C GLN A 9 -6.48 2.26 -8.27
N LYS A 10 -7.25 1.55 -9.10
CA LYS A 10 -8.10 2.14 -10.15
C LYS A 10 -9.40 2.73 -9.59
N ASP A 11 -10.11 1.96 -8.76
CA ASP A 11 -11.49 2.22 -8.36
C ASP A 11 -11.62 2.70 -6.89
N LYS A 12 -10.56 3.32 -6.36
CA LYS A 12 -10.46 3.76 -4.95
C LYS A 12 -11.68 4.53 -4.42
N ASN A 13 -12.23 5.45 -5.21
CA ASN A 13 -13.36 6.29 -4.79
C ASN A 13 -14.64 5.46 -4.71
N VAL A 14 -14.84 4.55 -5.68
CA VAL A 14 -15.98 3.63 -5.70
C VAL A 14 -15.95 2.70 -4.49
N ILE A 15 -14.76 2.26 -4.07
CA ILE A 15 -14.59 1.46 -2.86
C ILE A 15 -15.01 2.25 -1.62
N LEU A 16 -14.57 3.50 -1.47
CA LEU A 16 -14.94 4.34 -0.33
C LEU A 16 -16.44 4.67 -0.30
N GLU A 17 -17.04 4.96 -1.46
CA GLU A 17 -18.48 5.21 -1.57
C GLU A 17 -19.33 3.98 -1.22
N LYS A 18 -18.91 2.79 -1.68
CA LYS A 18 -19.69 1.55 -1.48
C LYS A 18 -19.36 0.81 -0.19
N ALA A 19 -18.17 1.02 0.37
CA ALA A 19 -17.68 0.34 1.55
C ALA A 19 -17.06 1.38 2.52
N PRO A 20 -17.89 2.20 3.18
CA PRO A 20 -17.41 3.25 4.10
C PRO A 20 -16.72 2.71 5.36
N TRP A 21 -16.78 1.40 5.61
CA TRP A 21 -16.04 0.71 6.68
C TRP A 21 -14.60 0.33 6.30
N VAL A 22 -14.14 0.71 5.11
CA VAL A 22 -12.75 0.51 4.69
C VAL A 22 -11.89 1.63 5.24
N ASP A 23 -10.87 1.26 6.03
CA ASP A 23 -9.95 2.19 6.67
C ASP A 23 -8.80 2.58 5.73
N VAL A 24 -8.40 1.69 4.81
CA VAL A 24 -7.25 1.90 3.93
C VAL A 24 -7.48 1.28 2.56
N VAL A 25 -7.17 2.03 1.49
CA VAL A 25 -7.09 1.53 0.12
C VAL A 25 -5.68 1.75 -0.42
N PHE A 26 -5.01 0.69 -0.87
CA PHE A 26 -3.61 0.75 -1.32
C PHE A 26 -3.36 -0.04 -2.63
N GLY A 27 -2.42 0.44 -3.45
CA GLY A 27 -1.99 -0.24 -4.68
C GLY A 27 -1.03 -1.40 -4.41
N THR A 28 -0.81 -2.27 -5.42
CA THR A 28 0.09 -3.43 -5.31
C THR A 28 1.54 -3.08 -4.99
N HIS A 29 2.00 -1.90 -5.45
CA HIS A 29 3.36 -1.42 -5.22
C HIS A 29 3.53 -0.73 -3.86
N ASN A 30 2.44 -0.55 -3.11
CA ASN A 30 2.43 0.29 -1.92
C ASN A 30 2.06 -0.47 -0.64
N MET A 31 2.30 -1.78 -0.64
CA MET A 31 2.08 -2.60 0.56
C MET A 31 3.00 -2.19 1.73
N GLY A 32 4.20 -1.68 1.43
CA GLY A 32 5.16 -1.22 2.44
C GLY A 32 4.63 -0.09 3.33
N SER A 33 3.74 0.74 2.79
CA SER A 33 3.15 1.85 3.54
C SER A 33 1.90 1.49 4.34
N LEU A 34 1.34 0.28 4.15
CA LEU A 34 0.13 -0.18 4.84
C LEU A 34 0.18 0.02 6.38
N PRO A 35 1.28 -0.29 7.10
CA PRO A 35 1.34 -0.05 8.55
C PRO A 35 1.13 1.43 8.92
N THR A 36 1.77 2.34 8.19
CA THR A 36 1.64 3.79 8.40
C THR A 36 0.24 4.28 8.08
N LEU A 37 -0.38 3.76 7.01
CA LEU A 37 -1.75 4.12 6.62
C LEU A 37 -2.78 3.67 7.65
N LEU A 38 -2.63 2.45 8.20
CA LEU A 38 -3.52 1.96 9.25
C LEU A 38 -3.42 2.81 10.52
N GLU A 39 -2.20 3.20 10.90
CA GLU A 39 -1.98 4.06 12.07
C GLU A 39 -2.62 5.45 11.87
N ARG A 40 -2.45 6.04 10.70
CA ARG A 40 -3.11 7.32 10.35
C ARG A 40 -4.63 7.20 10.32
N ALA A 41 -5.18 6.12 9.75
CA ALA A 41 -6.62 5.89 9.71
C ALA A 41 -7.20 5.82 11.12
N ARG A 42 -6.53 5.09 12.01
CA ARG A 42 -6.91 5.00 13.42
C ARG A 42 -6.84 6.35 14.14
N HIS A 43 -5.78 7.12 13.90
CA HIS A 43 -5.58 8.41 14.56
C HIS A 43 -6.57 9.47 14.08
N ASN A 44 -6.85 9.51 12.78
CA ASN A 44 -7.67 10.57 12.18
C ASN A 44 -9.16 10.21 12.12
N GLY A 45 -9.51 8.92 12.25
CA GLY A 45 -10.88 8.45 12.06
C GLY A 45 -11.37 8.55 10.60
N GLU A 46 -10.43 8.64 9.65
CA GLU A 46 -10.72 8.84 8.23
C GLU A 46 -9.95 7.84 7.37
N ALA A 47 -10.61 7.34 6.33
CA ALA A 47 -10.02 6.38 5.41
C ALA A 47 -8.78 6.96 4.71
N GLN A 48 -7.69 6.20 4.68
CA GLN A 48 -6.44 6.62 4.07
C GLN A 48 -6.28 6.06 2.64
N LEU A 49 -5.90 6.95 1.73
CA LEU A 49 -5.59 6.62 0.34
C LEU A 49 -4.13 6.90 0.08
N GLU A 50 -3.41 5.94 -0.50
CA GLU A 50 -2.05 6.20 -0.96
C GLU A 50 -1.83 5.61 -2.35
N ILE A 51 -1.59 6.53 -3.28
CA ILE A 51 -1.27 6.26 -4.66
C ILE A 51 0.12 6.84 -4.87
N LEU A 52 1.13 6.00 -4.65
CA LEU A 52 2.43 6.27 -5.23
C LEU A 52 2.29 5.99 -6.74
N GLU A 53 2.21 7.05 -7.54
CA GLU A 53 2.35 6.95 -9.01
C GLU A 53 3.79 6.64 -9.43
N SER A 54 4.74 6.69 -8.50
CA SER A 54 6.16 6.45 -8.75
C SER A 54 6.61 5.19 -8.03
N LEU A 55 7.12 4.22 -8.80
CA LEU A 55 7.98 3.15 -8.28
C LEU A 55 9.04 3.80 -7.39
N GLU A 56 9.14 3.43 -6.11
CA GLU A 56 10.43 3.49 -5.44
C GLU A 56 11.37 2.65 -6.30
N VAL A 57 12.38 3.29 -6.90
CA VAL A 57 13.39 2.59 -7.69
C VAL A 57 14.10 1.66 -6.73
N PHE A 58 13.73 0.39 -6.73
CA PHE A 58 14.53 -0.64 -6.08
C PHE A 58 15.93 -0.56 -6.69
N PRO A 59 16.98 -0.32 -5.88
CA PRO A 59 18.32 -0.25 -6.41
C PRO A 59 18.62 -1.60 -7.08
N SER A 60 18.89 -1.57 -8.39
CA SER A 60 19.18 -2.74 -9.21
C SER A 60 20.47 -3.46 -8.81
N THR A 61 21.16 -2.95 -7.78
CA THR A 61 22.34 -3.54 -7.15
C THR A 61 21.98 -4.40 -5.94
N LEU A 62 20.84 -5.11 -5.97
CA LEU A 62 20.63 -6.20 -5.02
C LEU A 62 21.77 -7.21 -5.21
N PRO A 63 22.47 -7.61 -4.13
CA PRO A 63 23.61 -8.52 -4.25
C PRO A 63 23.15 -9.84 -4.87
N THR A 64 23.65 -10.14 -6.07
CA THR A 64 23.39 -11.39 -6.80
C THR A 64 24.12 -12.59 -6.22
N ARG A 65 24.97 -12.38 -5.21
CA ARG A 65 25.77 -13.44 -4.59
C ARG A 65 25.24 -13.74 -3.20
N ARG A 66 24.61 -14.91 -3.06
CA ARG A 66 24.38 -15.55 -1.76
C ARG A 66 25.74 -15.98 -1.22
N GLU A 67 26.26 -15.31 -0.21
CA GLU A 67 27.40 -15.86 0.54
C GLU A 67 26.93 -17.11 1.27
N ASN A 68 27.34 -18.26 0.76
CA ASN A 68 27.14 -19.54 1.40
C ASN A 68 28.33 -19.71 2.36
N THR A 69 28.09 -19.48 3.65
CA THR A 69 29.08 -19.80 4.69
C THR A 69 28.96 -21.29 4.98
N TYR A 70 29.91 -22.08 4.48
CA TYR A 70 30.23 -23.39 5.05
C TYR A 70 31.12 -23.19 6.28
#